data_AF-A0A7V7VQW3-F1
#
_entry.id   AF-A0A7V7VQW3-F1
#
_cell.length_a   1.000
_cell.length_b   1.000
_cell.length_c   1.000
_cell.angle_alpha   90.00
_cell.angle_beta   90.00
_cell.angle_gamma   90.00
#
_symmetry.space_group_name_H-M   'P 1'
#
loop_
_entity.id
_entity.type
_entity.pdbx_description
1 polymer ?
#
loop_
_entity_poly.entity_id
_entity_poly.type
_entity_poly.pdbx_seq_one_letter_code
_entity_poly.pdbx_strand_id
1 'polypeptide(L)'
;MQTYLDYYAHGLSAKIAGAKLKLAKKECSESDFEFLKKACQSDGYALHFIAQVAHKLLTSPDLANEFRGLTEEMIETNYFQARLLPFFNQCSKPLALQLSRETVAALAAADASQDIRDHSFGILEDHKCAYVDIPHKDYRLRDNLSLRAIMVDIGGLRMETTAGKIPGTYDTVVNDRGFVMRHRRPDDKVVFTAIFRDHRNNSYPRLSWVEGSDFFMGRGIKQLGIALSAPEVMLTNADMLTKHIMTDIESLFWLSLAFMDTEEEYGGVQYQQLPHLAYDHVRRQGRKAGQVAKKFSLFRVKKITGGRDLGREIENNGECGTSGLPVIGRRRHEVRGHFRLQRYGKGHKLTRLRWINAFERGTVEDLPLHDLHIVTATEIQPFGQ
;
A
#
# COMPACT_ATOMS: atom_id res chain seq x y z
N MET A 1 -1.36 -5.95 -17.64
CA MET A 1 -0.51 -4.84 -17.15
C MET A 1 0.40 -5.41 -16.09
N GLN A 2 1.63 -4.89 -15.97
CA GLN A 2 2.67 -5.48 -15.12
C GLN A 2 2.47 -5.13 -13.64
N THR A 3 2.09 -3.89 -13.34
CA THR A 3 1.81 -3.40 -11.98
C THR A 3 0.41 -2.78 -11.82
N TYR A 4 0.00 -2.43 -10.60
CA TYR A 4 -1.23 -1.65 -10.39
C TYR A 4 -1.10 -0.25 -10.98
N LEU A 5 0.05 0.42 -10.87
CA LEU A 5 0.22 1.74 -11.49
C LEU A 5 0.11 1.69 -13.03
N ASP A 6 0.63 0.64 -13.67
CA ASP A 6 0.42 0.44 -15.11
C ASP A 6 -1.06 0.24 -15.46
N TYR A 7 -1.80 -0.48 -14.61
CA TYR A 7 -3.24 -0.64 -14.74
C TYR A 7 -3.99 0.68 -14.52
N TYR A 8 -3.60 1.46 -13.51
CA TYR A 8 -4.17 2.77 -13.20
C TYR A 8 -3.97 3.77 -14.34
N ALA A 9 -2.81 3.73 -14.99
CA ALA A 9 -2.50 4.57 -16.14
C ALA A 9 -3.38 4.24 -17.38
N HIS A 10 -3.87 3.01 -17.47
CA HIS A 10 -4.49 2.51 -18.68
C HIS A 10 -5.75 3.29 -19.09
N GLY A 11 -5.75 3.81 -20.32
CA GLY A 11 -6.87 4.55 -20.88
C GLY A 11 -7.06 5.95 -20.32
N LEU A 12 -6.14 6.44 -19.48
CA LEU A 12 -6.19 7.81 -18.98
C LEU A 12 -6.13 8.83 -20.11
N SER A 13 -5.32 8.59 -21.14
CA SER A 13 -5.20 9.50 -22.29
C SER A 13 -6.54 9.73 -23.00
N ALA A 14 -7.33 8.66 -23.17
CA ALA A 14 -8.67 8.73 -23.76
C ALA A 14 -9.66 9.49 -22.85
N LYS A 15 -9.59 9.26 -21.53
CA LYS A 15 -10.42 9.99 -20.54
C LYS A 15 -10.11 11.48 -20.56
N ILE A 16 -8.83 11.84 -20.58
CA ILE A 16 -8.38 13.24 -20.67
C ILE A 16 -8.79 13.85 -22.01
N ALA A 17 -8.66 13.14 -23.13
CA ALA A 17 -9.08 13.64 -24.44
C ALA A 17 -10.58 13.96 -24.48
N GLY A 18 -11.42 13.10 -23.89
CA GLY A 18 -12.86 13.35 -23.73
C GLY A 18 -13.17 14.57 -22.84
N ALA A 19 -12.37 14.80 -21.78
CA ALA A 19 -12.50 15.96 -20.90
C ALA A 19 -11.91 17.25 -21.50
N LYS A 20 -10.88 17.16 -22.35
CA LYS A 20 -10.18 18.27 -22.99
C LYS A 20 -11.09 19.13 -23.86
N LEU A 21 -12.07 18.52 -24.53
CA LEU A 21 -13.14 19.23 -25.25
C LEU A 21 -13.91 20.22 -24.36
N LYS A 22 -13.94 20.00 -23.04
CA LYS A 22 -14.55 20.89 -22.05
C LYS A 22 -13.55 21.88 -21.42
N LEU A 23 -12.29 21.46 -21.22
CA LEU A 23 -11.25 22.27 -20.56
C LEU A 23 -10.59 23.32 -21.46
N ALA A 24 -10.58 23.14 -22.79
CA ALA A 24 -10.03 24.10 -23.75
C ALA A 24 -10.73 25.47 -23.80
N LYS A 25 -11.75 25.69 -22.94
CA LYS A 25 -12.47 26.96 -22.78
C LYS A 25 -11.93 27.84 -21.64
N LYS A 26 -10.96 27.39 -20.85
CA LYS A 26 -10.30 28.19 -19.80
C LYS A 26 -8.85 28.49 -20.16
N GLU A 27 -8.38 29.65 -19.73
CA GLU A 27 -7.04 30.23 -19.94
C GLU A 27 -5.92 29.31 -19.40
N CYS A 28 -5.54 28.28 -20.14
CA CYS A 28 -4.31 27.53 -19.89
C CYS A 28 -3.12 28.30 -20.49
N SER A 29 -2.00 28.28 -19.78
CA SER A 29 -0.71 28.69 -20.36
C SER A 29 -0.39 27.84 -21.60
N GLU A 30 0.36 28.40 -22.56
CA GLU A 30 0.76 27.69 -23.78
C GLU A 30 1.52 26.39 -23.46
N SER A 31 2.38 26.42 -22.43
CA SER A 31 3.10 25.25 -21.93
C SER A 31 2.18 24.17 -21.36
N ASP A 32 1.17 24.54 -20.57
CA ASP A 32 0.22 23.57 -20.01
C ASP A 32 -0.66 22.96 -21.12
N PHE A 33 -0.99 23.76 -22.15
CA PHE A 33 -1.76 23.29 -23.30
C PHE A 33 -0.98 22.30 -24.17
N GLU A 34 0.30 22.54 -24.42
CA GLU A 34 1.18 21.60 -25.12
C GLU A 34 1.37 20.31 -24.33
N PHE A 35 1.53 20.39 -23.01
CA PHE A 35 1.60 19.20 -22.17
C PHE A 35 0.29 18.41 -22.17
N LEU A 36 -0.86 19.10 -22.14
CA LEU A 36 -2.18 18.49 -22.29
C LEU A 36 -2.38 17.83 -23.67
N LYS A 37 -1.80 18.35 -24.75
CA LYS A 37 -1.79 17.66 -26.06
C LYS A 37 -1.06 16.32 -25.97
N LYS A 38 0.13 16.29 -25.37
CA LYS A 38 0.89 15.05 -25.15
C LYS A 38 0.13 14.06 -24.26
N ALA A 39 -0.50 14.55 -23.20
CA ALA A 39 -1.34 13.76 -22.29
C ALA A 39 -2.49 13.04 -23.01
N CYS A 40 -3.08 13.65 -24.04
CA CYS A 40 -4.14 13.02 -24.83
C CYS A 40 -3.64 11.89 -25.76
N GLN A 41 -2.32 11.77 -25.96
CA GLN A 41 -1.71 10.85 -26.91
C GLN A 41 -1.05 9.63 -26.26
N SER A 42 -0.81 9.68 -24.95
CA SER A 42 -0.14 8.62 -24.20
C SER A 42 -0.62 8.55 -22.76
N ASP A 43 -0.94 7.35 -22.29
CA ASP A 43 -1.33 7.08 -20.90
C ASP A 43 -0.25 7.48 -19.89
N GLY A 44 1.03 7.43 -20.28
CA GLY A 44 2.14 7.86 -19.43
C GLY A 44 2.16 9.39 -19.22
N TYR A 45 2.04 10.15 -20.32
CA TYR A 45 1.88 11.61 -20.23
C TYR A 45 0.57 12.00 -19.54
N ALA A 46 -0.51 11.23 -19.74
CA ALA A 46 -1.78 11.44 -19.05
C ALA A 46 -1.63 11.30 -17.53
N LEU A 47 -0.95 10.25 -17.06
CA LEU A 47 -0.69 10.03 -15.65
C LEU A 47 0.19 11.14 -15.05
N HIS A 48 1.23 11.58 -15.78
CA HIS A 48 2.07 12.70 -15.35
C HIS A 48 1.26 14.01 -15.27
N PHE A 49 0.42 14.30 -16.27
CA PHE A 49 -0.44 15.48 -16.28
C PHE A 49 -1.38 15.53 -15.08
N ILE A 50 -2.10 14.44 -14.77
CA ILE A 50 -2.99 14.43 -13.60
C ILE A 50 -2.23 14.53 -12.28
N ALA A 51 -1.02 13.95 -12.17
CA ALA A 51 -0.18 14.10 -10.99
C ALA A 51 0.25 15.56 -10.78
N GLN A 52 0.65 16.26 -11.86
CA GLN A 52 0.99 17.68 -11.80
C GLN A 52 -0.21 18.55 -11.46
N VAL A 53 -1.36 18.33 -12.10
CA VAL A 53 -2.59 19.09 -11.83
C VAL A 53 -3.02 18.87 -10.39
N ALA A 54 -3.03 17.63 -9.90
CA ALA A 54 -3.38 17.33 -8.52
C ALA A 54 -2.39 17.98 -7.53
N HIS A 55 -1.09 17.91 -7.80
CA HIS A 55 -0.09 18.57 -6.96
C HIS A 55 -0.27 20.09 -6.95
N LYS A 56 -0.44 20.74 -8.12
CA LYS A 56 -0.69 22.17 -8.25
C LYS A 56 -1.96 22.58 -7.53
N LEU A 57 -3.03 21.81 -7.72
CA LEU A 57 -4.32 22.01 -7.06
C LEU A 57 -4.06 22.02 -5.56
N LEU A 58 -3.54 20.93 -4.98
CA LEU A 58 -3.31 20.82 -3.54
C LEU A 58 -2.43 21.96 -3.02
N THR A 59 -1.27 22.22 -3.65
CA THR A 59 -0.23 23.12 -3.10
C THR A 59 -0.38 24.60 -3.44
N SER A 60 -1.24 24.99 -4.38
CA SER A 60 -1.39 26.39 -4.79
C SER A 60 -2.47 27.10 -3.96
N PRO A 61 -2.14 28.18 -3.23
CA PRO A 61 -3.13 28.97 -2.50
C PRO A 61 -4.23 29.54 -3.40
N ASP A 62 -3.91 29.85 -4.66
CA ASP A 62 -4.84 30.47 -5.62
C ASP A 62 -5.95 29.50 -6.07
N LEU A 63 -5.73 28.19 -5.93
CA LEU A 63 -6.68 27.13 -6.31
C LEU A 63 -7.49 26.61 -5.12
N ALA A 64 -7.33 27.19 -3.92
CA ALA A 64 -8.02 26.76 -2.72
C ALA A 64 -9.57 26.80 -2.84
N ASN A 65 -10.11 27.72 -3.64
CA ASN A 65 -11.56 27.79 -3.88
C ASN A 65 -12.06 26.65 -4.76
N GLU A 66 -11.23 26.10 -5.66
CA GLU A 66 -11.61 24.96 -6.50
C GLU A 66 -11.79 23.68 -5.67
N PHE A 67 -11.12 23.57 -4.51
CA PHE A 67 -11.32 22.46 -3.58
C PHE A 67 -12.67 22.41 -2.92
N ARG A 68 -13.31 23.56 -2.67
CA ARG A 68 -14.58 23.59 -1.91
C ARG A 68 -15.68 22.80 -2.61
N GLY A 69 -15.65 22.75 -3.94
CA GLY A 69 -16.59 21.99 -4.76
C GLY A 69 -16.23 20.52 -4.97
N LEU A 70 -15.08 20.05 -4.46
CA LEU A 70 -14.66 18.66 -4.66
C LEU A 70 -15.39 17.72 -3.71
N THR A 71 -15.83 16.59 -4.26
CA THR A 71 -16.28 15.49 -3.41
C THR A 71 -15.09 14.89 -2.66
N GLU A 72 -15.39 14.29 -1.54
CA GLU A 72 -14.49 13.47 -0.75
C GLU A 72 -13.67 12.45 -1.57
N GLU A 73 -14.29 11.78 -2.55
CA GLU A 73 -13.62 10.87 -3.48
C GLU A 73 -12.61 11.59 -4.38
N MET A 74 -12.96 12.78 -4.85
CA MET A 74 -12.07 13.58 -5.68
C MET A 74 -10.87 14.06 -4.86
N ILE A 75 -11.05 14.40 -3.58
CA ILE A 75 -9.97 14.81 -2.69
C ILE A 75 -8.97 13.67 -2.49
N GLU A 76 -9.42 12.48 -2.07
CA GLU A 76 -8.57 11.28 -1.92
C GLU A 76 -7.85 10.94 -3.24
N THR A 77 -8.54 11.09 -4.37
CA THR A 77 -7.98 10.83 -5.68
C THR A 77 -6.88 11.79 -6.06
N ASN A 78 -7.09 13.10 -5.88
CA ASN A 78 -6.07 14.12 -6.13
C ASN A 78 -4.87 13.90 -5.21
N TYR A 79 -5.11 13.57 -3.94
CA TYR A 79 -4.05 13.30 -2.99
C TYR A 79 -3.14 12.15 -3.44
N PHE A 80 -3.73 11.00 -3.81
CA PHE A 80 -2.97 9.88 -4.36
C PHE A 80 -2.22 10.28 -5.65
N GLN A 81 -2.88 10.99 -6.57
CA GLN A 81 -2.26 11.40 -7.84
C GLN A 81 -1.07 12.33 -7.64
N ALA A 82 -1.16 13.28 -6.72
CA ALA A 82 -0.08 14.21 -6.43
C ALA A 82 1.16 13.50 -5.87
N ARG A 83 0.96 12.48 -5.03
CA ARG A 83 2.04 11.64 -4.49
C ARG A 83 2.76 10.77 -5.54
N LEU A 84 2.21 10.65 -6.76
CA LEU A 84 2.91 9.99 -7.87
C LEU A 84 3.94 10.88 -8.56
N LEU A 85 3.94 12.19 -8.30
CA LEU A 85 4.81 13.15 -8.99
C LEU A 85 6.32 12.80 -8.93
N PRO A 86 6.88 12.28 -7.82
CA PRO A 86 8.28 11.85 -7.76
C PRO A 86 8.66 10.82 -8.83
N PHE A 87 7.73 9.99 -9.32
CA PHE A 87 7.99 9.00 -10.37
C PHE A 87 8.17 9.59 -11.77
N PHE A 88 7.87 10.88 -11.94
CA PHE A 88 8.01 11.59 -13.22
C PHE A 88 9.12 12.63 -13.22
N ASN A 89 9.62 13.02 -12.04
CA ASN A 89 10.68 13.99 -11.89
C ASN A 89 12.05 13.31 -12.04
N GLN A 90 12.92 13.87 -12.89
CA GLN A 90 14.24 13.31 -13.18
C GLN A 90 15.23 13.46 -12.02
N CYS A 91 15.01 14.44 -11.13
CA CYS A 91 15.87 14.68 -9.98
C CYS A 91 15.55 13.78 -8.78
N SER A 92 14.38 13.13 -8.77
CA SER A 92 14.00 12.17 -7.73
C SER A 92 14.36 10.74 -8.14
N LYS A 93 14.64 9.91 -7.15
CA LYS A 93 14.96 8.49 -7.33
C LYS A 93 13.94 7.62 -6.60
N PRO A 94 12.63 7.70 -6.93
CA PRO A 94 11.66 6.90 -6.20
C PRO A 94 11.87 5.40 -6.48
N LEU A 95 11.58 4.60 -5.46
CA LEU A 95 11.73 3.15 -5.51
C LEU A 95 10.39 2.51 -5.92
N ALA A 96 10.42 1.58 -6.88
CA ALA A 96 9.26 0.76 -7.21
C ALA A 96 9.65 -0.71 -7.12
N LEU A 97 8.89 -1.46 -6.32
CA LEU A 97 9.09 -2.88 -6.04
C LEU A 97 7.86 -3.65 -6.50
N GLN A 98 8.08 -4.89 -6.91
CA GLN A 98 7.02 -5.89 -7.05
C GLN A 98 7.43 -7.13 -6.27
N LEU A 99 6.64 -7.49 -5.26
CA LEU A 99 6.87 -8.70 -4.49
C LEU A 99 6.42 -9.93 -5.28
N SER A 100 7.03 -11.09 -5.06
CA SER A 100 6.48 -12.37 -5.51
C SER A 100 5.48 -12.91 -4.48
N ARG A 101 4.69 -13.90 -4.89
CA ARG A 101 3.76 -14.59 -3.99
C ARG A 101 4.49 -15.20 -2.79
N GLU A 102 5.66 -15.80 -3.03
CA GLU A 102 6.50 -16.38 -1.99
C GLU A 102 6.99 -15.33 -1.01
N THR A 103 7.44 -14.18 -1.50
CA THR A 103 7.91 -13.08 -0.64
C THR A 103 6.76 -12.53 0.20
N VAL A 104 5.58 -12.32 -0.39
CA VAL A 104 4.40 -11.89 0.37
C VAL A 104 4.06 -12.92 1.45
N ALA A 105 4.06 -14.21 1.12
CA ALA A 105 3.76 -15.26 2.09
C ALA A 105 4.78 -15.33 3.24
N ALA A 106 6.05 -15.03 2.97
CA ALA A 106 7.10 -15.04 3.99
C ALA A 106 7.07 -13.81 4.91
N LEU A 107 6.70 -12.64 4.39
CA LEU A 107 6.72 -11.38 5.12
C LEU A 107 5.37 -11.01 5.75
N ALA A 108 4.27 -11.54 5.22
CA ALA A 108 2.94 -11.30 5.74
C ALA A 108 2.81 -11.77 7.20
N ALA A 109 2.18 -10.93 8.04
CA ALA A 109 1.98 -11.16 9.49
C ALA A 109 3.27 -11.26 10.32
N ALA A 110 4.43 -10.94 9.74
CA ALA A 110 5.65 -10.73 10.50
C ALA A 110 5.71 -9.28 11.01
N ASP A 111 6.12 -9.13 12.27
CA ASP A 111 6.36 -7.83 12.88
C ASP A 111 7.73 -7.30 12.44
N ALA A 112 7.81 -6.04 12.01
CA ALA A 112 9.08 -5.35 11.81
C ALA A 112 9.62 -4.86 13.16
N SER A 113 10.79 -5.36 13.57
CA SER A 113 11.50 -4.84 14.75
C SER A 113 11.93 -3.39 14.53
N GLN A 114 12.27 -2.68 15.62
CA GLN A 114 12.74 -1.29 15.51
C GLN A 114 14.00 -1.18 14.63
N ASP A 115 14.95 -2.11 14.75
CA ASP A 115 16.16 -2.13 13.92
C ASP A 115 15.84 -2.27 12.43
N ILE A 116 14.87 -3.12 12.07
CA ILE A 116 14.40 -3.28 10.69
C ILE A 116 13.74 -1.99 10.21
N ARG A 117 12.94 -1.34 11.05
CA ARG A 117 12.29 -0.06 10.73
C ARG A 117 13.33 1.04 10.51
N ASP A 118 14.31 1.18 11.40
CA ASP A 118 15.35 2.20 11.32
C ASP A 118 16.23 2.01 10.06
N HIS A 119 16.64 0.78 9.78
CA HIS A 119 17.38 0.43 8.56
C HIS A 119 16.56 0.74 7.30
N SER A 120 15.30 0.29 7.27
CA SER A 120 14.41 0.50 6.12
C SER A 120 14.01 1.96 5.93
N PHE A 121 13.95 2.74 7.01
CA PHE A 121 13.74 4.17 6.97
C PHE A 121 14.89 4.87 6.25
N GLY A 122 16.15 4.47 6.49
CA GLY A 122 17.30 4.98 5.74
C GLY A 122 17.16 4.78 4.22
N ILE A 123 16.71 3.60 3.80
CA ILE A 123 16.40 3.31 2.38
C ILE A 123 15.31 4.26 1.87
N LEU A 124 14.21 4.41 2.62
CA LEU A 124 13.13 5.31 2.25
C LEU A 124 13.59 6.78 2.20
N GLU A 125 14.49 7.19 3.09
CA GLU A 125 15.06 8.54 3.13
C GLU A 125 15.87 8.84 1.87
N ASP A 126 16.64 7.88 1.37
CA ASP A 126 17.41 8.01 0.13
C ASP A 126 16.50 8.13 -1.09
N HIS A 127 15.41 7.37 -1.11
CA HIS A 127 14.49 7.31 -2.25
C HIS A 127 13.37 8.36 -2.20
N LYS A 128 13.08 8.92 -1.02
CA LYS A 128 12.00 9.86 -0.66
C LYS A 128 10.57 9.35 -0.89
N CYS A 129 10.37 8.41 -1.81
CA CYS A 129 9.10 7.78 -2.12
C CYS A 129 9.33 6.33 -2.59
N ALA A 130 8.52 5.41 -2.07
CA ALA A 130 8.55 4.00 -2.41
C ALA A 130 7.14 3.49 -2.77
N TYR A 131 7.08 2.60 -3.74
CA TYR A 131 5.88 1.90 -4.17
C TYR A 131 6.12 0.40 -4.17
N VAL A 132 5.25 -0.36 -3.54
CA VAL A 132 5.32 -1.82 -3.46
C VAL A 132 4.06 -2.42 -4.08
N ASP A 133 4.23 -3.13 -5.20
CA ASP A 133 3.17 -3.88 -5.89
C ASP A 133 3.04 -5.29 -5.29
N ILE A 134 1.82 -5.65 -4.90
CA ILE A 134 1.52 -6.95 -4.29
C ILE A 134 0.73 -7.79 -5.30
N PRO A 135 1.17 -9.00 -5.65
CA PRO A 135 0.47 -9.79 -6.65
C PRO A 135 -0.96 -10.12 -6.25
N HIS A 136 -1.76 -10.37 -7.28
CA HIS A 136 -3.20 -10.42 -7.13
C HIS A 136 -3.65 -11.55 -6.19
N LYS A 137 -4.38 -11.16 -5.13
CA LYS A 137 -4.96 -12.08 -4.11
C LYS A 137 -3.95 -12.75 -3.19
N ASP A 138 -2.69 -12.31 -3.16
CA ASP A 138 -1.67 -12.90 -2.28
C ASP A 138 -1.66 -12.30 -0.87
N TYR A 139 -2.22 -11.11 -0.68
CA TYR A 139 -2.50 -10.54 0.64
C TYR A 139 -4.01 -10.30 0.75
N ARG A 140 -4.73 -11.22 1.40
CA ARG A 140 -6.19 -11.18 1.52
C ARG A 140 -6.59 -10.72 2.91
N LEU A 141 -7.47 -9.72 2.96
CA LEU A 141 -8.08 -9.27 4.20
C LEU A 141 -9.41 -9.99 4.45
N ARG A 142 -10.18 -10.22 3.37
CA ARG A 142 -11.46 -10.94 3.34
C ARG A 142 -11.66 -11.56 1.95
N ASP A 143 -12.69 -12.39 1.79
CA ASP A 143 -13.02 -13.05 0.51
C ASP A 143 -13.05 -12.10 -0.70
N ASN A 144 -13.58 -10.90 -0.50
CA ASN A 144 -13.79 -9.90 -1.55
C ASN A 144 -12.83 -8.71 -1.44
N LEU A 145 -11.82 -8.76 -0.58
CA LEU A 145 -10.88 -7.66 -0.38
C LEU A 145 -9.44 -8.16 -0.26
N SER A 146 -8.59 -7.66 -1.14
CA SER A 146 -7.15 -7.94 -1.10
C SER A 146 -6.35 -6.66 -1.23
N LEU A 147 -5.23 -6.56 -0.52
CA LEU A 147 -4.25 -5.50 -0.71
C LEU A 147 -3.61 -5.68 -2.10
N ARG A 148 -3.50 -4.58 -2.84
CA ARG A 148 -2.97 -4.58 -4.22
C ARG A 148 -1.63 -3.86 -4.31
N ALA A 149 -1.46 -2.78 -3.58
CA ALA A 149 -0.21 -2.03 -3.54
C ALA A 149 -0.12 -1.16 -2.28
N ILE A 150 1.10 -0.75 -1.95
CA ILE A 150 1.42 0.18 -0.88
C ILE A 150 2.26 1.31 -1.49
N MET A 151 1.95 2.55 -1.17
CA MET A 151 2.77 3.72 -1.53
C MET A 151 3.14 4.47 -0.26
N VAL A 152 4.42 4.82 -0.13
CA VAL A 152 4.98 5.43 1.08
C VAL A 152 5.92 6.57 0.68
N ASP A 153 5.83 7.70 1.36
CA ASP A 153 6.74 8.84 1.17
C ASP A 153 7.03 9.53 2.51
N ILE A 154 8.17 10.22 2.58
CA ILE A 154 8.59 11.01 3.75
C ILE A 154 8.25 12.47 3.51
N GLY A 155 7.58 13.11 4.48
CA GLY A 155 7.25 14.53 4.42
C GLY A 155 6.34 14.90 3.25
N GLY A 156 5.65 13.91 2.67
CA GLY A 156 4.69 14.09 1.60
C GLY A 156 3.47 14.89 2.04
N LEU A 157 2.68 15.28 1.05
CA LEU A 157 1.35 15.85 1.24
C LEU A 157 0.60 15.03 2.29
N ARG A 158 -0.13 15.63 3.24
CA ARG A 158 -1.07 14.92 4.14
C ARG A 158 -2.30 15.77 4.45
N MET A 159 -3.38 15.13 4.89
CA MET A 159 -4.56 15.82 5.42
C MET A 159 -4.58 15.69 6.94
N GLU A 160 -4.87 16.78 7.66
CA GLU A 160 -4.94 16.80 9.13
C GLU A 160 -6.27 17.43 9.56
N THR A 161 -7.05 16.78 10.41
CA THR A 161 -8.38 17.27 10.82
C THR A 161 -8.36 18.35 11.91
N THR A 162 -7.24 18.53 12.63
CA THR A 162 -7.18 19.45 13.77
C THR A 162 -6.62 20.81 13.39
N ALA A 163 -7.37 21.87 13.67
CA ALA A 163 -6.94 23.26 13.60
C ALA A 163 -5.99 23.62 14.77
N GLY A 164 -4.82 22.99 14.85
CA GLY A 164 -3.78 23.36 15.83
C GLY A 164 -2.92 24.51 15.30
N LYS A 165 -2.66 25.56 16.09
CA LYS A 165 -1.62 26.56 15.78
C LYS A 165 -0.24 25.90 15.87
N ILE A 166 0.19 25.18 14.84
CA ILE A 166 1.52 24.58 14.76
C ILE A 166 2.41 25.53 13.94
N PRO A 167 3.47 26.10 14.51
CA PRO A 167 4.39 26.97 13.77
C PRO A 167 4.91 26.27 12.50
N GLY A 168 4.81 26.94 11.34
CA GLY A 168 5.26 26.39 10.05
C GLY A 168 4.27 25.47 9.32
N THR A 169 3.01 25.41 9.76
CA THR A 169 1.90 24.85 8.96
C THR A 169 1.22 25.97 8.17
N TYR A 170 0.91 25.71 6.89
CA TYR A 170 0.00 26.54 6.12
C TYR A 170 -1.32 25.79 5.97
N ASP A 171 -2.38 26.30 6.60
CA ASP A 171 -3.76 25.87 6.35
C ASP A 171 -4.09 26.30 4.92
N THR A 172 -4.25 25.36 4.01
CA THR A 172 -4.38 25.67 2.58
C THR A 172 -5.83 25.67 2.14
N VAL A 173 -6.68 24.83 2.76
CA VAL A 173 -8.09 24.77 2.39
C VAL A 173 -8.95 24.33 3.56
N VAL A 174 -10.02 25.07 3.85
CA VAL A 174 -11.17 24.57 4.60
C VAL A 174 -12.29 24.36 3.59
N ASN A 175 -12.79 23.14 3.41
CA ASN A 175 -14.02 22.98 2.64
C ASN A 175 -15.24 23.32 3.52
N ASP A 176 -16.42 23.44 2.92
CA ASP A 176 -17.64 23.88 3.61
C ASP A 176 -18.10 22.92 4.74
N ARG A 177 -17.46 21.75 4.89
CA ARG A 177 -17.69 20.78 5.96
C ARG A 177 -16.68 20.90 7.13
N GLY A 178 -15.79 21.90 7.10
CA GLY A 178 -14.81 22.14 8.16
C GLY A 178 -13.51 21.34 8.05
N PHE A 179 -13.26 20.67 6.91
CA PHE A 179 -12.03 19.91 6.72
C PHE A 179 -10.85 20.85 6.44
N VAL A 180 -9.89 20.94 7.37
CA VAL A 180 -8.65 21.70 7.16
C VAL A 180 -7.65 20.83 6.40
N MET A 181 -7.18 21.31 5.25
CA MET A 181 -6.06 20.72 4.54
C MET A 181 -4.81 21.49 4.92
N ARG A 182 -3.83 20.80 5.51
CA ARG A 182 -2.61 21.42 6.01
C ARG A 182 -1.43 20.98 5.16
N HIS A 183 -0.82 21.92 4.46
CA HIS A 183 0.56 21.75 4.05
C HIS A 183 1.44 22.04 5.24
N ARG A 184 1.91 20.98 5.89
CA ARG A 184 3.05 21.12 6.78
C ARG A 184 4.31 21.23 5.91
N ARG A 185 5.26 22.07 6.34
CA ARG A 185 6.66 21.91 5.90
C ARG A 185 7.03 20.42 6.01
N PRO A 186 7.89 19.89 5.12
CA PRO A 186 8.36 18.51 5.23
C PRO A 186 8.81 18.28 6.67
N ASP A 187 8.08 17.43 7.38
CA ASP A 187 8.54 16.79 8.60
C ASP A 187 8.98 15.37 8.22
N ASP A 188 9.83 14.74 9.03
CA ASP A 188 10.37 13.41 8.73
C ASP A 188 9.35 12.29 8.97
N LYS A 189 8.04 12.62 8.88
CA LYS A 189 6.96 11.65 9.06
C LYS A 189 6.74 10.85 7.81
N VAL A 190 6.54 9.56 8.02
CA VAL A 190 6.24 8.58 6.99
C VAL A 190 4.73 8.53 6.75
N VAL A 191 4.32 8.65 5.49
CA VAL A 191 2.90 8.62 5.10
C VAL A 191 2.62 7.41 4.23
N PHE A 192 1.69 6.57 4.66
CA PHE A 192 1.26 5.38 3.94
C PHE A 192 0.04 5.67 3.06
N THR A 193 -0.08 4.96 1.94
CA THR A 193 -1.31 4.76 1.18
C THR A 193 -1.39 3.30 0.75
N ALA A 194 -2.28 2.54 1.37
CA ALA A 194 -2.67 1.21 0.93
C ALA A 194 -3.75 1.30 -0.14
N ILE A 195 -3.57 0.54 -1.22
CA ILE A 195 -4.56 0.39 -2.29
C ILE A 195 -5.11 -1.03 -2.20
N PHE A 196 -6.41 -1.16 -2.00
CA PHE A 196 -7.07 -2.45 -1.99
C PHE A 196 -7.79 -2.69 -3.31
N ARG A 197 -8.07 -3.96 -3.60
CA ARG A 197 -8.98 -4.37 -4.67
C ARG A 197 -10.23 -4.96 -4.04
N ASP A 198 -11.35 -4.28 -4.24
CA ASP A 198 -12.68 -4.79 -3.93
C ASP A 198 -13.20 -5.59 -5.12
N HIS A 199 -13.27 -6.91 -4.96
CA HIS A 199 -13.68 -7.82 -6.02
C HIS A 199 -15.19 -7.80 -6.27
N ARG A 200 -15.98 -7.38 -5.27
CA ARG A 200 -17.44 -7.31 -5.38
C ARG A 200 -17.86 -6.11 -6.20
N ASN A 201 -17.28 -4.94 -5.91
CA ASN A 201 -17.63 -3.68 -6.56
C ASN A 201 -16.72 -3.34 -7.75
N ASN A 202 -15.69 -4.16 -8.01
CA ASN A 202 -14.66 -3.93 -9.03
C ASN A 202 -14.04 -2.52 -8.90
N SER A 203 -13.74 -2.13 -7.66
CA SER A 203 -13.19 -0.82 -7.30
C SER A 203 -11.84 -0.97 -6.59
N TYR A 204 -11.12 0.15 -6.49
CA TYR A 204 -9.81 0.21 -5.83
C TYR A 204 -9.84 1.24 -4.70
N PRO A 205 -10.49 0.92 -3.56
CA PRO A 205 -10.50 1.82 -2.42
C PRO A 205 -9.09 2.01 -1.87
N ARG A 206 -8.81 3.18 -1.32
CA ARG A 206 -7.51 3.51 -0.72
C ARG A 206 -7.67 3.91 0.73
N LEU A 207 -6.63 3.64 1.49
CA LEU A 207 -6.47 4.03 2.88
C LEU A 207 -5.11 4.69 3.03
N SER A 208 -5.06 5.93 3.51
CA SER A 208 -3.85 6.70 3.72
C SER A 208 -3.74 7.13 5.17
N TRP A 209 -2.56 7.04 5.77
CA TRP A 209 -2.34 7.41 7.16
C TRP A 209 -0.90 7.83 7.40
N VAL A 210 -0.64 8.48 8.53
CA VAL A 210 0.72 8.73 9.02
C VAL A 210 1.13 7.54 9.87
N GLU A 211 2.35 7.04 9.72
CA GLU A 211 2.84 5.89 10.50
C GLU A 211 2.58 6.07 12.01
N GLY A 212 2.07 5.02 12.66
CA GLY A 212 1.79 5.02 14.10
C GLY A 212 0.67 5.97 14.54
N SER A 213 -0.01 6.63 13.59
CA SER A 213 -1.14 7.51 13.85
C SER A 213 -2.46 6.75 13.85
N ASP A 214 -3.38 7.16 14.72
CA ASP A 214 -4.77 6.70 14.73
C ASP A 214 -5.65 7.42 13.69
N PHE A 215 -5.09 8.42 13.01
CA PHE A 215 -5.77 9.20 11.98
C PHE A 215 -5.50 8.62 10.60
N PHE A 216 -6.58 8.43 9.84
CA PHE A 216 -6.49 7.93 8.48
C PHE A 216 -7.53 8.59 7.57
N MET A 217 -7.22 8.56 6.28
CA MET A 217 -8.05 9.03 5.18
C MET A 217 -8.37 7.84 4.28
N GLY A 218 -9.63 7.64 3.91
CA GLY A 218 -9.93 6.62 2.92
C GLY A 218 -11.40 6.34 2.72
N ARG A 219 -11.85 6.42 1.48
CA ARG A 219 -13.13 5.86 1.08
C ARG A 219 -12.96 4.35 1.00
N GLY A 220 -13.64 3.62 1.88
CA GLY A 220 -13.78 2.19 1.65
C GLY A 220 -14.10 1.34 2.86
N ILE A 221 -13.63 1.67 4.07
CA ILE A 221 -13.79 0.71 5.18
C ILE A 221 -15.27 0.45 5.53
N LYS A 222 -16.16 1.43 5.27
CA LYS A 222 -17.62 1.31 5.42
C LYS A 222 -18.30 0.38 4.41
N GLN A 223 -17.80 0.27 3.17
CA GLN A 223 -18.31 -0.67 2.15
C GLN A 223 -17.70 -2.08 2.28
N LEU A 224 -16.66 -2.22 3.11
CA LEU A 224 -15.94 -3.46 3.36
C LEU A 224 -16.51 -4.25 4.56
N GLY A 225 -17.56 -3.75 5.22
CA GLY A 225 -18.19 -4.40 6.38
C GLY A 225 -17.29 -4.43 7.62
N ILE A 226 -16.31 -3.55 7.70
CA ILE A 226 -15.53 -3.26 8.89
C ILE A 226 -16.25 -2.06 9.53
N ALA A 227 -16.77 -2.22 10.74
CA ALA A 227 -17.76 -1.32 11.30
C ALA A 227 -17.18 0.08 11.59
N LEU A 228 -17.30 1.01 10.64
CA LEU A 228 -17.02 2.42 10.85
C LEU A 228 -18.21 3.28 10.41
N SER A 229 -18.92 3.79 11.41
CA SER A 229 -20.12 4.61 11.29
C SER A 229 -19.78 6.06 10.92
N ALA A 230 -19.94 6.43 9.64
CA ALA A 230 -20.31 7.74 9.06
C ALA A 230 -19.62 7.94 7.69
N PRO A 231 -20.20 8.70 6.73
CA PRO A 231 -19.61 8.96 5.42
C PRO A 231 -18.59 10.11 5.49
N GLU A 232 -17.57 9.96 6.32
CA GLU A 232 -16.50 10.95 6.48
C GLU A 232 -15.19 10.37 5.91
N VAL A 233 -14.56 11.09 4.98
CA VAL A 233 -13.29 10.70 4.36
C VAL A 233 -12.10 10.71 5.31
N MET A 234 -12.19 11.47 6.41
CA MET A 234 -11.22 11.45 7.49
C MET A 234 -11.90 10.93 8.75
N LEU A 235 -11.35 9.85 9.29
CA LEU A 235 -11.83 9.26 10.53
C LEU A 235 -10.75 9.43 11.59
N THR A 236 -11.16 9.92 12.75
CA THR A 236 -10.34 9.97 13.96
C THR A 236 -10.63 8.72 14.79
N ASN A 237 -9.64 8.17 15.48
CA ASN A 237 -9.77 6.99 16.35
C ASN A 237 -10.12 5.72 15.55
N ALA A 238 -9.19 5.26 14.71
CA ALA A 238 -9.27 3.92 14.11
C ALA A 238 -9.68 2.87 15.16
N ASP A 239 -10.64 2.02 14.81
CA ASP A 239 -10.97 0.87 15.64
C ASP A 239 -9.77 -0.09 15.73
N MET A 240 -9.77 -0.97 16.73
CA MET A 240 -8.67 -1.91 16.95
C MET A 240 -8.33 -2.74 15.71
N LEU A 241 -9.36 -3.13 14.94
CA LEU A 241 -9.18 -3.92 13.72
C LEU A 241 -8.46 -3.12 12.63
N THR A 242 -8.85 -1.87 12.41
CA THR A 242 -8.24 -0.98 11.43
C THR A 242 -6.80 -0.66 11.82
N LYS A 243 -6.53 -0.44 13.12
CA LYS A 243 -5.16 -0.27 13.64
C LYS A 243 -4.29 -1.48 13.35
N HIS A 244 -4.77 -2.69 13.64
CA HIS A 244 -4.01 -3.91 13.33
C HIS A 244 -3.72 -4.03 11.83
N ILE A 245 -4.70 -3.77 10.96
CA ILE A 245 -4.49 -3.79 9.51
C ILE A 245 -3.43 -2.77 9.09
N MET A 246 -3.46 -1.55 9.63
CA MET A 246 -2.47 -0.52 9.33
C MET A 246 -1.07 -0.96 9.77
N THR A 247 -0.92 -1.47 11.00
CA THR A 247 0.34 -1.97 11.54
C THR A 247 0.90 -3.17 10.77
N ASP A 248 0.04 -4.08 10.32
CA ASP A 248 0.46 -5.23 9.50
C ASP A 248 0.97 -4.77 8.13
N ILE A 249 0.34 -3.74 7.54
CA ILE A 249 0.75 -3.16 6.26
C ILE A 249 2.07 -2.38 6.41
N GLU A 250 2.22 -1.62 7.50
CA GLU A 250 3.48 -0.97 7.86
C GLU A 250 4.61 -1.99 7.97
N SER A 251 4.39 -3.07 8.72
CA SER A 251 5.40 -4.12 8.91
C SER A 251 5.76 -4.82 7.60
N LEU A 252 4.76 -5.15 6.77
CA LEU A 252 5.00 -5.72 5.44
C LEU A 252 5.86 -4.78 4.58
N PHE A 253 5.57 -3.49 4.59
CA PHE A 253 6.34 -2.51 3.82
C PHE A 253 7.78 -2.42 4.30
N TRP A 254 8.00 -2.26 5.61
CA TRP A 254 9.36 -2.16 6.17
C TRP A 254 10.17 -3.43 5.91
N LEU A 255 9.59 -4.60 6.16
CA LEU A 255 10.23 -5.88 5.85
C LEU A 255 10.56 -6.04 4.37
N SER A 256 9.72 -5.50 3.48
CA SER A 256 9.98 -5.55 2.03
C SER A 256 11.22 -4.74 1.63
N LEU A 257 11.48 -3.61 2.29
CA LEU A 257 12.66 -2.79 2.03
C LEU A 257 13.93 -3.46 2.58
N ALA A 258 13.90 -3.94 3.82
CA ALA A 258 15.03 -4.67 4.41
C ALA A 258 15.36 -5.95 3.62
N PHE A 259 14.33 -6.69 3.21
CA PHE A 259 14.51 -7.88 2.39
C PHE A 259 15.11 -7.55 1.01
N MET A 260 14.72 -6.42 0.41
CA MET A 260 15.37 -5.94 -0.82
C MET A 260 16.87 -5.66 -0.58
N ASP A 261 17.21 -4.88 0.43
CA ASP A 261 18.61 -4.49 0.63
C ASP A 261 19.52 -5.70 0.85
N THR A 262 19.08 -6.62 1.70
CA THR A 262 19.81 -7.87 1.96
C THR A 262 19.95 -8.77 0.73
N GLU A 263 18.90 -8.95 -0.07
CA GLU A 263 19.01 -9.71 -1.32
C GLU A 263 19.89 -9.00 -2.37
N GLU A 264 20.03 -7.66 -2.33
CA GLU A 264 21.01 -6.91 -3.14
C GLU A 264 22.45 -7.19 -2.69
N GLU A 265 22.69 -7.21 -1.38
CA GLU A 265 24.02 -7.41 -0.81
C GLU A 265 24.56 -8.83 -1.04
N TYR A 266 23.73 -9.85 -0.82
CA TYR A 266 24.17 -11.26 -0.85
C TYR A 266 24.10 -11.93 -2.23
N GLY A 267 23.64 -11.21 -3.27
CA GLY A 267 23.54 -11.74 -4.64
C GLY A 267 22.61 -12.97 -4.80
N GLY A 268 21.76 -13.22 -3.80
CA GLY A 268 20.90 -14.41 -3.69
C GLY A 268 19.75 -14.42 -4.71
N VAL A 269 19.33 -13.24 -5.17
CA VAL A 269 18.24 -13.08 -6.13
C VAL A 269 18.68 -12.13 -7.23
N GLN A 270 18.72 -12.62 -8.47
CA GLN A 270 18.79 -11.75 -9.64
C GLN A 270 17.54 -10.85 -9.64
N TYR A 271 17.70 -9.58 -9.28
CA TYR A 271 16.65 -8.59 -9.47
C TYR A 271 16.26 -8.53 -10.93
N GLN A 272 15.22 -9.28 -11.29
CA GLN A 272 14.68 -9.22 -12.62
C GLN A 272 13.87 -7.94 -12.70
N GLN A 273 14.52 -6.84 -13.07
CA GLN A 273 13.83 -5.60 -13.37
C GLN A 273 12.76 -5.89 -14.43
N LEU A 274 11.52 -5.49 -14.16
CA LEU A 274 10.46 -5.64 -15.15
C LEU A 274 10.86 -4.88 -16.42
N PRO A 275 10.54 -5.41 -17.62
CA PRO A 275 10.81 -4.68 -18.86
C PRO A 275 10.26 -3.27 -18.76
N HIS A 276 11.14 -2.28 -18.83
CA HIS A 276 10.80 -0.89 -18.61
C HIS A 276 10.92 -0.10 -19.91
N LEU A 277 9.95 0.78 -20.13
CA LEU A 277 10.03 1.77 -21.17
C LEU A 277 9.49 3.07 -20.60
N ALA A 278 10.29 4.15 -20.64
CA ALA A 278 9.92 5.43 -20.04
C ALA A 278 8.60 5.97 -20.61
N TYR A 279 7.89 6.77 -19.82
CA TYR A 279 6.55 7.27 -20.16
C TYR A 279 6.55 8.19 -21.39
N ASP A 280 7.65 8.87 -21.65
CA ASP A 280 7.85 9.83 -22.74
C ASP A 280 8.32 9.18 -24.05
N HIS A 281 8.62 7.88 -24.02
CA HIS A 281 9.17 7.16 -25.15
C HIS A 281 8.19 7.09 -26.34
N VAL A 282 8.69 7.36 -27.56
CA VAL A 282 7.89 7.44 -28.81
C VAL A 282 7.01 6.21 -29.05
N ARG A 283 7.51 5.00 -28.77
CA ARG A 283 6.75 3.73 -28.89
C ARG A 283 5.51 3.64 -27.99
N ARG A 284 5.37 4.47 -26.95
CA ARG A 284 4.16 4.56 -26.10
C ARG A 284 3.09 5.49 -26.66
N GLN A 285 3.28 5.97 -27.89
CA GLN A 285 2.36 6.87 -28.56
C GLN A 285 1.70 6.17 -29.76
N GLY A 286 0.49 6.61 -30.11
CA GLY A 286 -0.23 6.14 -31.29
C GLY A 286 -0.81 4.73 -31.18
N ARG A 287 -1.12 4.13 -32.34
CA ARG A 287 -1.96 2.91 -32.44
C ARG A 287 -1.41 1.67 -31.72
N LYS A 288 -0.08 1.57 -31.54
CA LYS A 288 0.58 0.43 -30.88
C LYS A 288 0.83 0.64 -29.38
N ALA A 289 0.47 1.80 -28.81
CA ALA A 289 0.72 2.13 -27.41
C ALA A 289 0.14 1.09 -26.44
N GLY A 290 -1.08 0.60 -26.70
CA GLY A 290 -1.71 -0.43 -25.86
C GLY A 290 -0.98 -1.77 -25.86
N GLN A 291 -0.34 -2.16 -26.97
CA GLN A 291 0.49 -3.37 -27.03
C GLN A 291 1.80 -3.20 -26.25
N VAL A 292 2.38 -2.00 -26.30
CA VAL A 292 3.59 -1.65 -25.56
C VAL A 292 3.30 -1.63 -24.06
N ALA A 293 2.18 -1.04 -23.63
CA ALA A 293 1.80 -0.99 -22.22
C ALA A 293 1.58 -2.37 -21.59
N LYS A 294 1.17 -3.38 -22.36
CA LYS A 294 1.07 -4.77 -21.89
C LYS A 294 2.43 -5.41 -21.60
N LYS A 295 3.47 -5.03 -22.34
CA LYS A 295 4.81 -5.64 -22.29
C LYS A 295 5.78 -4.88 -21.39
N PHE A 296 5.64 -3.56 -21.28
CA PHE A 296 6.59 -2.71 -20.60
C PHE A 296 5.92 -1.88 -19.50
N SER A 297 6.49 -1.93 -18.30
CA SER A 297 6.15 -1.05 -17.19
C SER A 297 6.54 0.40 -17.48
N LEU A 298 5.69 1.34 -17.07
CA LEU A 298 5.98 2.79 -17.10
C LEU A 298 7.08 3.17 -16.12
N PHE A 299 7.24 2.38 -15.06
CA PHE A 299 8.17 2.63 -13.95
C PHE A 299 9.30 1.60 -13.94
N ARG A 300 10.46 1.99 -13.42
CA ARG A 300 11.57 1.05 -13.18
C ARG A 300 11.24 0.23 -11.93
N VAL A 301 10.66 -0.94 -12.14
CA VAL A 301 10.19 -1.81 -11.06
C VAL A 301 11.20 -2.93 -10.84
N LYS A 302 11.76 -3.01 -9.62
CA LYS A 302 12.57 -4.15 -9.19
C LYS A 302 11.63 -5.27 -8.73
N LYS A 303 11.77 -6.46 -9.32
CA LYS A 303 11.01 -7.62 -8.86
C LYS A 303 11.80 -8.33 -7.77
N ILE A 304 11.17 -8.46 -6.62
CA ILE A 304 11.69 -9.18 -5.47
C ILE A 304 11.09 -10.58 -5.53
N THR A 305 11.94 -11.59 -5.66
CA THR A 305 11.53 -13.00 -5.71
C THR A 305 12.30 -13.76 -4.65
N GLY A 306 11.66 -14.63 -3.88
CA GLY A 306 12.36 -15.40 -2.86
C GLY A 306 11.55 -15.51 -1.58
N GLY A 307 12.22 -15.85 -0.49
CA GLY A 307 11.59 -16.00 0.82
C GLY A 307 11.14 -17.42 1.19
N ARG A 308 11.35 -18.42 0.31
CA ARG A 308 11.08 -19.84 0.65
C ARG A 308 11.97 -20.37 1.77
N ASP A 309 13.17 -19.84 1.87
CA ASP A 309 14.19 -20.26 2.83
C ASP A 309 14.21 -19.38 4.10
N LEU A 310 13.39 -18.32 4.14
CA LEU A 310 13.17 -17.54 5.37
C LEU A 310 12.53 -18.46 6.43
N GLY A 311 13.34 -18.76 7.46
CA GLY A 311 12.98 -19.60 8.59
C GLY A 311 13.19 -21.11 8.42
N ARG A 312 14.00 -21.58 7.46
CA ARG A 312 14.62 -22.91 7.60
C ARG A 312 15.72 -22.81 8.65
N GLU A 313 15.77 -23.74 9.60
CA GLU A 313 16.98 -23.92 10.40
C GLU A 313 18.14 -24.17 9.45
N ILE A 314 19.30 -23.59 9.76
CA ILE A 314 20.56 -23.92 9.11
C ILE A 314 20.80 -25.40 9.41
N GLU A 315 20.33 -26.29 8.54
CA GLU A 315 20.86 -27.64 8.51
C GLU A 315 22.35 -27.47 8.24
N ASN A 316 23.18 -27.92 9.18
CA ASN A 316 24.64 -27.94 9.13
C ASN A 316 25.15 -28.76 7.93
N ASN A 317 24.91 -28.29 6.71
CA ASN A 317 25.43 -28.84 5.48
C ASN A 317 26.11 -27.70 4.75
N GLY A 318 27.42 -27.86 4.59
CA GLY A 318 28.34 -26.84 4.17
C GLY A 318 28.00 -26.16 2.84
N GLU A 319 28.50 -24.93 2.74
CA GLU A 319 28.83 -24.24 1.49
C GLU A 319 27.72 -24.25 0.41
N CYS A 320 26.61 -23.55 0.68
CA CYS A 320 25.90 -22.86 -0.38
C CYS A 320 25.06 -21.70 0.21
N GLY A 321 25.11 -20.54 -0.45
CA GLY A 321 24.62 -19.25 0.04
C GLY A 321 23.20 -19.30 0.59
N THR A 322 23.05 -18.92 1.86
CA THR A 322 21.77 -18.71 2.52
C THR A 322 21.67 -17.24 2.92
N SER A 323 20.49 -16.66 2.72
CA SER A 323 20.12 -15.27 3.03
C SER A 323 20.50 -14.91 4.47
N GLY A 324 21.38 -13.92 4.63
CA GLY A 324 22.01 -13.51 5.90
C GLY A 324 21.10 -12.77 6.89
N LEU A 325 19.78 -13.00 6.87
CA LEU A 325 18.85 -12.39 7.82
C LEU A 325 18.61 -13.35 9.00
N PRO A 326 19.24 -13.13 10.17
CA PRO A 326 18.81 -13.82 11.38
C PRO A 326 17.41 -13.30 11.75
N VAL A 327 16.42 -14.20 11.68
CA VAL A 327 15.08 -14.03 12.27
C VAL A 327 14.19 -13.00 11.55
N ILE A 328 13.88 -13.22 10.27
CA ILE A 328 12.63 -12.69 9.68
C ILE A 328 11.56 -13.79 9.69
N GLY A 329 10.52 -13.55 10.49
CA GLY A 329 9.16 -14.09 10.27
C GLY A 329 8.95 -15.58 10.47
N ARG A 330 8.83 -16.06 11.72
CA ARG A 330 8.00 -17.23 12.08
C ARG A 330 7.49 -17.12 13.52
N ARG A 331 6.28 -16.58 13.73
CA ARG A 331 5.52 -16.97 14.93
C ARG A 331 4.76 -18.24 14.61
N ARG A 332 5.37 -19.40 14.88
CA ARG A 332 4.57 -20.58 15.23
C ARG A 332 3.92 -20.28 16.56
N HIS A 333 2.60 -20.41 16.63
CA HIS A 333 1.92 -20.23 17.91
C HIS A 333 2.26 -21.42 18.79
N GLU A 334 3.01 -21.17 19.85
CA GLU A 334 3.21 -22.13 20.92
C GLU A 334 1.85 -22.31 21.63
N VAL A 335 1.19 -23.43 21.37
CA VAL A 335 0.02 -23.82 22.15
C VAL A 335 0.55 -24.36 23.47
N ARG A 336 0.34 -23.63 24.56
CA ARG A 336 0.67 -24.11 25.91
C ARG A 336 -0.06 -25.43 26.17
N GLY A 337 0.63 -26.34 26.85
CA GLY A 337 0.03 -27.61 27.24
C GLY A 337 -1.25 -27.37 28.05
N HIS A 338 -2.32 -28.08 27.71
CA HIS A 338 -3.63 -27.91 28.34
C HIS A 338 -4.39 -29.23 28.41
N PHE A 339 -5.36 -29.28 29.32
CA PHE A 339 -6.27 -30.42 29.42
C PHE A 339 -7.45 -30.26 28.46
N ARG A 340 -7.72 -31.32 27.69
CA ARG A 340 -8.91 -31.42 26.84
C ARG A 340 -9.76 -32.61 27.25
N LEU A 341 -11.07 -32.41 27.37
CA LEU A 341 -12.03 -33.50 27.54
C LEU A 341 -12.24 -34.21 26.20
N GLN A 342 -11.86 -35.49 26.14
CA GLN A 342 -12.03 -36.34 24.96
C GLN A 342 -13.08 -37.42 25.23
N ARG A 343 -14.10 -37.50 24.36
CA ARG A 343 -15.11 -38.57 24.43
C ARG A 343 -14.49 -39.93 24.07
N TYR A 344 -14.84 -40.97 24.81
CA TYR A 344 -14.35 -42.33 24.62
C TYR A 344 -15.40 -43.39 25.02
N GLY A 345 -15.06 -44.67 24.82
CA GLY A 345 -15.94 -45.80 25.13
C GLY A 345 -16.98 -46.10 24.03
N LYS A 346 -17.69 -47.22 24.19
CA LYS A 346 -18.71 -47.67 23.21
C LYS A 346 -19.83 -46.62 23.12
N GLY A 347 -19.96 -46.01 21.93
CA GLY A 347 -20.91 -44.93 21.68
C GLY A 347 -20.50 -43.56 22.23
N HIS A 348 -19.22 -43.34 22.57
CA HIS A 348 -18.68 -42.04 23.01
C HIS A 348 -19.38 -41.42 24.23
N LYS A 349 -20.03 -42.26 25.07
CA LYS A 349 -20.80 -41.83 26.23
C LYS A 349 -19.95 -41.42 27.44
N LEU A 350 -18.67 -41.78 27.45
CA LEU A 350 -17.74 -41.41 28.51
C LEU A 350 -16.83 -40.28 28.06
N THR A 351 -16.36 -39.45 28.99
CA THR A 351 -15.37 -38.40 28.72
C THR A 351 -14.17 -38.61 29.63
N ARG A 352 -12.96 -38.52 29.07
CA ARG A 352 -11.72 -38.55 29.84
C ARG A 352 -10.96 -37.26 29.65
N LEU A 353 -10.31 -36.81 30.72
CA LEU A 353 -9.38 -35.70 30.65
C LEU A 353 -8.08 -36.20 29.99
N ARG A 354 -7.64 -35.53 28.94
CA ARG A 354 -6.37 -35.82 28.26
C ARG A 354 -5.50 -34.58 28.29
N TRP A 355 -4.30 -34.71 28.82
CA TRP A 355 -3.27 -33.69 28.68
C TRP A 355 -2.79 -33.67 27.23
N ILE A 356 -2.81 -32.49 26.63
CA ILE A 356 -2.20 -32.21 25.34
C ILE A 356 -0.91 -31.46 25.66
N ASN A 357 0.23 -32.06 25.31
CA ASN A 357 1.54 -31.41 25.47
C ASN A 357 1.59 -30.11 24.69
N ALA A 358 2.49 -29.21 25.07
CA ALA A 358 2.75 -28.04 24.27
C ALA A 358 3.15 -28.47 22.85
N PHE A 359 2.57 -27.83 21.85
CA PHE A 359 2.89 -28.09 20.45
C PHE A 359 2.76 -26.81 19.65
N GLU A 360 3.52 -26.75 18.57
CA GLU A 360 3.44 -25.63 17.64
C GLU A 360 2.33 -25.89 16.64
N ARG A 361 1.41 -24.92 16.48
CA ARG A 361 0.31 -25.02 15.52
C ARG A 361 0.60 -24.15 14.28
N GLY A 362 0.49 -24.77 13.11
CA GLY A 362 0.49 -24.12 11.78
C GLY A 362 1.07 -25.02 10.69
N THR A 363 0.33 -25.23 9.60
CA THR A 363 0.85 -25.75 8.32
C THR A 363 0.85 -24.62 7.29
N VAL A 364 1.80 -24.67 6.36
CA VAL A 364 1.99 -23.68 5.28
C VAL A 364 0.76 -23.53 4.37
N GLU A 365 -0.18 -24.49 4.40
CA GLU A 365 -1.16 -24.66 3.33
C GLU A 365 -2.64 -24.45 3.69
N ASP A 366 -3.07 -24.42 4.95
CA ASP A 366 -4.52 -24.59 5.24
C ASP A 366 -5.25 -23.48 6.02
N LEU A 367 -4.64 -22.32 6.28
CA LEU A 367 -5.37 -21.14 6.75
C LEU A 367 -4.77 -19.87 6.13
N PRO A 368 -5.58 -18.88 5.70
CA PRO A 368 -5.05 -17.54 5.48
C PRO A 368 -4.39 -17.09 6.79
N LEU A 369 -3.08 -16.84 6.79
CA LEU A 369 -2.34 -16.31 7.95
C LEU A 369 -3.02 -15.07 8.56
N HIS A 370 -3.78 -14.33 7.74
CA HIS A 370 -4.52 -13.14 8.10
C HIS A 370 -5.79 -13.39 8.93
N ASP A 371 -6.35 -14.60 8.91
CA ASP A 371 -7.52 -14.93 9.75
C ASP A 371 -7.11 -15.03 11.23
N LEU A 372 -5.85 -15.28 11.59
CA LEU A 372 -5.44 -15.42 13.00
C LEU A 372 -5.50 -14.11 13.79
N HIS A 373 -5.18 -12.96 13.18
CA HIS A 373 -5.33 -11.64 13.81
C HIS A 373 -6.77 -11.14 13.79
N ILE A 374 -7.58 -11.59 12.83
CA ILE A 374 -9.01 -11.23 12.73
C ILE A 374 -9.86 -12.09 13.68
N VAL A 375 -9.55 -13.38 13.83
CA VAL A 375 -10.26 -14.34 14.70
C VAL A 375 -10.01 -14.07 16.18
N THR A 376 -8.82 -13.59 16.56
CA THR A 376 -8.53 -13.20 17.95
C THR A 376 -9.30 -11.96 18.40
N ALA A 377 -9.80 -11.14 17.48
CA ALA A 377 -10.66 -9.99 17.78
C ALA A 377 -12.18 -10.33 17.75
N THR A 378 -12.59 -11.37 17.01
CA THR A 378 -14.01 -11.77 16.90
C THR A 378 -14.43 -12.86 17.89
N GLU A 379 -13.49 -13.59 18.51
CA GLU A 379 -13.77 -14.53 19.61
C GLU A 379 -13.31 -14.01 20.98
N ILE A 380 -13.75 -12.82 21.35
CA ILE A 380 -14.04 -12.53 22.76
C ILE A 380 -15.53 -12.21 22.81
N GLN A 381 -16.34 -13.27 22.74
CA GLN A 381 -17.65 -13.19 23.40
C GLN A 381 -17.37 -12.82 24.86
N PRO A 382 -18.10 -11.86 25.45
CA PRO A 382 -18.08 -11.73 26.89
C PRO A 382 -18.63 -13.04 27.44
N PHE A 383 -17.76 -13.84 28.07
CA PHE A 383 -18.22 -14.73 29.11
C PHE A 383 -18.94 -13.84 30.12
N GLY A 384 -20.23 -14.12 30.28
CA GLY A 384 -21.17 -13.21 30.91
C GLY A 384 -20.82 -12.83 32.34
N GLN A 385 -21.37 -11.69 32.74
CA GLN A 385 -22.27 -11.55 33.87
C GLN A 385 -23.26 -10.44 33.58
#